data_AF-A0A1L3LTJ7-F1
#
_entry.id   AF-A0A1L3LTJ7-F1
#
_cell.length_a   1.000
_cell.length_b   1.000
_cell.length_c   1.000
_cell.angle_alpha   90.00
_cell.angle_beta   90.00
_cell.angle_gamma   90.00
#
_symmetry.space_group_name_H-M   'P 1'
#
loop_
_entity.id
_entity.type
_entity.pdbx_description
1 polymer ?
#
loop_
_entity_poly.entity_id
_entity_poly.type
_entity_poly.pdbx_seq_one_letter_code
_entity_poly.pdbx_strand_id
1 'polypeptide(L)'
;MPAICIEARHAQKVLNETLNKTDANDADGLAQLAEAGFYKVVRVKAFDSMLTRTLVGARNQLLSISVQLSNQIRGLMKTFGLIVPKGTGRVFDGYVKTLLGGNDGLGRIILPLLDAWRDIRRRAAELDRRLLATAREVRL
;
A
#
# COMPACT_ATOMS: atom_id res chain seq x y z
N MET A 1 13.51 30.13 13.55
CA MET A 1 12.44 30.58 12.63
C MET A 1 11.86 29.37 11.90
N PRO A 2 10.55 29.29 11.64
CA PRO A 2 9.97 28.18 10.88
C PRO A 2 10.44 28.22 9.41
N ALA A 3 10.81 27.06 8.85
CA ALA A 3 11.21 26.96 7.45
C ALA A 3 9.97 26.98 6.53
N ILE A 4 10.02 27.76 5.45
CA ILE A 4 8.99 27.81 4.41
C ILE A 4 9.40 26.88 3.27
N CYS A 5 8.58 25.88 2.98
CA CYS A 5 8.82 24.98 1.86
C CYS A 5 8.17 25.52 0.58
N ILE A 6 8.94 25.61 -0.50
CA ILE A 6 8.49 26.17 -1.78
C ILE A 6 8.47 25.10 -2.88
N GLU A 7 7.59 25.25 -3.87
CA GLU A 7 7.47 24.31 -4.98
C GLU A 7 8.73 24.32 -5.86
N ALA A 8 9.51 23.23 -5.81
CA ALA A 8 10.79 23.14 -6.51
C ALA A 8 10.68 23.37 -8.03
N ARG A 9 9.63 22.87 -8.70
CA ARG A 9 9.42 23.08 -10.14
C ARG A 9 9.08 24.53 -10.49
N HIS A 10 8.38 25.22 -9.59
CA HIS A 10 8.07 26.64 -9.78
C HIS A 10 9.34 27.49 -9.65
N ALA A 11 10.12 27.23 -8.59
CA ALA A 11 11.42 27.88 -8.40
C ALA A 11 12.36 27.61 -9.59
N GLN A 12 12.47 26.35 -10.02
CA GLN A 12 13.31 25.96 -11.14
C GLN A 12 12.91 26.64 -12.46
N LYS A 13 11.61 26.83 -12.73
CA LYS A 13 11.15 27.52 -13.94
C LYS A 13 11.65 28.97 -13.97
N VAL A 14 11.63 29.66 -12.83
CA VAL A 14 12.10 31.04 -12.72
C VAL A 14 13.63 31.11 -12.80
N LEU A 15 14.33 30.18 -12.15
CA LEU A 15 15.81 30.15 -12.13
C LEU A 15 16.42 29.78 -13.49
N ASN A 16 15.74 28.93 -14.27
CA ASN A 16 16.19 28.52 -15.61
C ASN A 16 16.18 29.65 -16.65
N GLU A 17 15.65 30.84 -16.33
CA GLU A 17 15.72 32.02 -17.19
C GLU A 17 17.10 32.70 -17.14
N THR A 18 17.99 32.25 -16.24
CA THR A 18 19.39 32.72 -16.15
C THR A 18 20.34 31.84 -16.99
N LEU A 19 21.19 32.47 -17.81
CA LEU A 19 21.98 31.81 -18.87
C LEU A 19 23.22 31.02 -18.36
N ASN A 20 23.70 31.28 -17.14
CA ASN A 20 24.92 30.67 -16.60
C ASN A 20 24.64 29.99 -15.25
N LYS A 21 24.35 28.69 -15.29
CA LYS A 21 24.08 27.89 -14.10
C LYS A 21 25.34 27.63 -13.27
N THR A 22 25.36 28.12 -12.03
CA THR A 22 26.36 27.80 -11.01
C THR A 22 25.66 27.67 -9.66
N ASP A 23 26.20 26.90 -8.71
CA ASP A 23 25.59 26.76 -7.37
C ASP A 23 25.48 28.11 -6.64
N ALA A 24 26.39 29.04 -6.89
CA ALA A 24 26.34 30.41 -6.37
C ALA A 24 25.16 31.21 -6.96
N ASN A 25 24.99 31.16 -8.28
CA ASN A 25 23.88 31.85 -8.96
C ASN A 25 22.52 31.23 -8.60
N ASP A 26 22.46 29.91 -8.42
CA ASP A 26 21.23 29.22 -7.99
C ASP A 26 20.86 29.65 -6.55
N ALA A 27 21.84 29.80 -5.66
CA ALA A 27 21.63 30.30 -4.30
C ALA A 27 21.16 31.77 -4.28
N ASP A 28 21.81 32.65 -5.06
CA ASP A 28 21.43 34.06 -5.17
C ASP A 28 20.04 34.24 -5.80
N GLY A 29 19.74 33.46 -6.83
CA GLY A 29 18.41 33.45 -7.47
C GLY A 29 17.32 32.98 -6.51
N LEU A 30 17.58 31.97 -5.68
CA LEU A 30 16.66 31.54 -4.63
C LEU A 30 16.47 32.61 -3.54
N ALA A 31 17.52 33.36 -3.19
CA ALA A 31 17.43 34.46 -2.22
C ALA A 31 16.56 35.61 -2.76
N GLN A 32 16.76 36.00 -4.02
CA GLN A 32 15.94 37.04 -4.67
C GLN A 32 14.48 36.61 -4.81
N LEU A 33 14.23 35.33 -5.16
CA LEU A 33 12.88 34.77 -5.19
C LEU A 33 12.20 34.85 -3.82
N ALA A 34 12.93 34.57 -2.74
CA ALA A 34 12.43 34.65 -1.38
C ALA A 34 12.13 36.10 -0.96
N GLU A 35 13.02 37.05 -1.28
CA GLU A 35 12.87 38.48 -0.98
C GLU A 35 11.70 39.11 -1.75
N ALA A 36 11.53 38.77 -3.03
CA ALA A 36 10.42 39.24 -3.86
C ALA A 36 9.08 38.56 -3.57
N GLY A 37 9.07 37.51 -2.73
CA GLY A 37 7.87 36.71 -2.46
C GLY A 37 7.37 35.91 -3.67
N PHE A 38 8.19 35.75 -4.72
CA PHE A 38 7.79 35.14 -5.99
C PHE A 38 7.92 33.60 -5.97
N TYR A 39 7.33 32.98 -4.97
CA TYR A 39 7.37 31.53 -4.79
C TYR A 39 5.99 30.98 -4.43
N LYS A 40 5.80 29.69 -4.66
CA LYS A 40 4.58 28.98 -4.27
C LYS A 40 4.87 28.11 -3.06
N VAL A 41 4.24 28.43 -1.93
CA VAL A 41 4.35 27.63 -0.71
C VAL A 41 3.69 26.27 -0.93
N VAL A 42 4.38 25.21 -0.54
CA VAL A 42 3.85 23.85 -0.55
C VAL A 42 3.83 23.29 0.86
N ARG A 43 2.71 22.66 1.20
CA ARG A 43 2.64 21.86 2.43
C ARG A 43 3.40 20.57 2.21
N VAL A 44 4.51 20.40 2.91
CA VAL A 44 5.18 19.10 2.99
C VAL A 44 4.27 18.14 3.72
N LYS A 45 4.03 16.96 3.14
CA LYS A 45 3.27 15.91 3.83
C LYS A 45 4.02 15.54 5.10
N ALA A 46 3.35 15.60 6.24
CA ALA A 46 3.90 15.10 7.49
C ALA A 46 4.28 13.62 7.31
N PHE A 47 5.43 13.23 7.87
CA PHE A 47 5.94 11.87 7.80
C PHE A 47 4.88 10.84 8.26
N ASP A 48 4.12 11.16 9.31
CA ASP A 48 3.04 10.32 9.83
C ASP A 48 1.90 10.11 8.82
N SER A 49 1.59 11.13 8.00
CA SER A 49 0.61 11.00 6.92
C SER A 49 1.10 10.08 5.81
N MET A 50 2.41 10.07 5.54
CA MET A 50 3.02 9.15 4.59
C MET A 50 3.00 7.71 5.15
N LEU A 51 3.39 7.52 6.41
CA LEU A 51 3.37 6.23 7.08
C LEU A 51 1.96 5.62 7.13
N THR A 52 0.96 6.42 7.50
CA THR A 52 -0.46 6.00 7.51
C THR A 52 -0.92 5.57 6.12
N ARG A 53 -0.62 6.35 5.08
CA ARG A 53 -0.98 6.01 3.70
C ARG A 53 -0.31 4.72 3.24
N THR A 54 0.97 4.53 3.55
CA THR A 54 1.72 3.31 3.24
C THR A 54 1.10 2.10 3.92
N LEU A 55 0.70 2.23 5.19
CA LEU A 55 0.05 1.16 5.94
C LEU A 55 -1.31 0.76 5.31
N VAL A 56 -2.13 1.73 4.90
CA VAL A 56 -3.38 1.48 4.16
C VAL A 56 -3.09 0.76 2.83
N GLY A 57 -2.10 1.23 2.08
CA GLY A 57 -1.68 0.62 0.82
C GLY A 57 -1.27 -0.83 0.97
N ALA A 58 -0.38 -1.12 1.93
CA ALA A 58 0.09 -2.47 2.22
C ALA A 58 -1.05 -3.41 2.64
N ARG A 59 -1.96 -2.94 3.51
CA ARG A 59 -3.14 -3.69 3.93
C ARG A 59 -4.05 -4.05 2.75
N ASN A 60 -4.32 -3.09 1.87
CA ASN A 60 -5.16 -3.32 0.69
C ASN A 60 -4.49 -4.27 -0.32
N GLN A 61 -3.17 -4.18 -0.47
CA GLN A 61 -2.41 -5.12 -1.32
C GLN A 61 -2.55 -6.56 -0.81
N LEU A 62 -2.39 -6.80 0.50
CA LEU A 62 -2.58 -8.14 1.07
C LEU A 62 -4.01 -8.67 0.89
N LEU A 63 -5.02 -7.82 1.02
CA LEU A 63 -6.40 -8.25 0.73
C LEU A 63 -6.61 -8.62 -0.74
N SER A 64 -6.07 -7.84 -1.67
CA SER A 64 -6.14 -8.13 -3.09
C SER A 64 -5.50 -9.49 -3.41
N ILE A 65 -4.30 -9.74 -2.88
CA ILE A 65 -3.61 -11.03 -3.05
C ILE A 65 -4.43 -12.18 -2.43
N SER A 66 -5.03 -11.97 -1.25
CA SER A 66 -5.90 -12.99 -0.63
C SER A 66 -7.11 -13.33 -1.50
N VAL A 67 -7.75 -12.33 -2.12
CA VAL A 67 -8.87 -12.57 -3.03
C VAL A 67 -8.40 -13.33 -4.27
N GLN A 68 -7.31 -12.88 -4.91
CA GLN A 68 -6.73 -13.53 -6.08
C GLN A 68 -6.38 -15.00 -5.81
N LEU A 69 -5.68 -15.27 -4.71
CA LEU A 69 -5.30 -16.63 -4.33
C LEU A 69 -6.51 -17.51 -4.02
N SER A 70 -7.54 -16.97 -3.35
CA SER A 70 -8.79 -17.72 -3.15
C SER A 70 -9.47 -18.10 -4.46
N ASN A 71 -9.45 -17.21 -5.46
CA ASN A 71 -10.04 -17.47 -6.77
C ASN A 71 -9.21 -18.48 -7.57
N GLN A 72 -7.88 -18.44 -7.47
CA GLN A 72 -7.01 -19.45 -8.07
C GLN A 72 -7.27 -20.83 -7.46
N ILE A 73 -7.37 -20.95 -6.13
CA ILE A 73 -7.72 -22.21 -5.46
C ILE A 73 -9.06 -22.74 -5.97
N ARG A 74 -10.10 -21.88 -6.04
CA ARG A 74 -11.41 -22.28 -6.61
C ARG A 74 -11.30 -22.77 -8.05
N GLY A 75 -10.51 -22.08 -8.88
CA GLY A 75 -10.29 -22.44 -10.27
C GLY A 75 -9.62 -23.81 -10.41
N LEU A 76 -8.56 -24.06 -9.63
CA LEU A 76 -7.86 -25.34 -9.61
C LEU A 76 -8.79 -26.48 -9.17
N MET A 77 -9.54 -26.28 -8.08
CA MET A 77 -10.49 -27.29 -7.58
C MET A 77 -11.62 -27.58 -8.58
N LYS A 78 -12.12 -26.55 -9.28
CA LYS A 78 -13.16 -26.69 -10.31
C LYS A 78 -12.74 -27.61 -11.45
N THR A 79 -11.46 -27.61 -11.84
CA THR A 79 -10.92 -28.52 -12.87
C THR A 79 -11.11 -30.00 -12.50
N PHE A 80 -11.14 -30.32 -11.20
CA PHE A 80 -11.37 -31.67 -10.68
C PHE A 80 -12.83 -31.93 -10.26
N GLY A 81 -13.77 -31.07 -10.69
CA GLY A 81 -15.19 -31.19 -10.35
C GLY A 81 -15.55 -30.75 -8.92
N LEU A 82 -14.59 -30.22 -8.16
CA LEU A 82 -14.79 -29.77 -6.78
C LEU A 82 -15.19 -28.28 -6.77
N ILE A 83 -16.48 -28.01 -6.63
CA ILE A 83 -17.01 -26.65 -6.63
C ILE A 83 -17.05 -26.12 -5.20
N VAL A 84 -16.11 -25.23 -4.86
CA VAL A 84 -16.09 -24.55 -3.56
C VAL A 84 -17.23 -23.52 -3.50
N PRO A 85 -18.17 -23.62 -2.54
CA PRO A 85 -19.25 -22.67 -2.40
C PRO A 85 -18.76 -21.23 -2.16
N LYS A 86 -19.64 -20.26 -2.40
CA LYS A 86 -19.40 -18.88 -1.99
C LYS A 86 -19.28 -18.83 -0.47
N GLY A 87 -18.23 -18.18 0.01
CA GLY A 87 -17.95 -18.04 1.44
C GLY A 87 -16.68 -17.23 1.65
N THR A 88 -16.59 -16.57 2.81
CA THR A 88 -15.45 -15.73 3.21
C THR A 88 -14.78 -16.29 4.45
N GLY A 89 -13.48 -16.02 4.61
CA GLY A 89 -12.74 -16.38 5.82
C GLY A 89 -12.79 -17.86 6.17
N ARG A 90 -13.03 -18.19 7.44
CA ARG A 90 -12.98 -19.58 7.95
C ARG A 90 -13.92 -20.55 7.23
N VAL A 91 -15.01 -20.05 6.66
CA VAL A 91 -15.96 -20.85 5.88
C VAL A 91 -15.32 -21.38 4.60
N PHE A 92 -14.52 -20.55 3.92
CA PHE A 92 -13.79 -20.97 2.71
C PHE A 92 -12.76 -22.07 3.01
N ASP A 93 -11.97 -21.90 4.08
CA ASP A 93 -10.98 -22.88 4.53
C ASP A 93 -11.60 -24.25 4.79
N GLY A 94 -12.71 -24.26 5.56
CA GLY A 94 -13.47 -25.47 5.85
C GLY A 94 -13.96 -26.16 4.58
N TYR A 95 -14.57 -25.42 3.66
CA TYR A 95 -15.05 -26.00 2.39
C TYR A 95 -13.93 -26.62 1.57
N VAL A 96 -12.78 -25.94 1.43
CA VAL A 96 -11.64 -26.48 0.68
C VAL A 96 -11.18 -27.80 1.30
N LYS A 97 -10.99 -27.87 2.62
CA LYS A 97 -10.55 -29.09 3.29
C LYS A 97 -11.55 -30.22 3.20
N THR A 98 -12.85 -29.94 3.39
CA THR A 98 -13.90 -30.95 3.27
C THR A 98 -13.98 -31.52 1.86
N LEU A 99 -13.91 -30.67 0.84
CA LEU A 99 -13.97 -31.11 -0.56
C LEU A 99 -12.73 -31.90 -1.00
N LEU A 100 -11.59 -31.70 -0.36
CA LEU A 100 -10.38 -32.49 -0.60
C LEU A 100 -10.42 -33.87 0.07
N GLY A 101 -11.41 -34.14 0.94
CA GLY A 101 -11.53 -35.41 1.65
C GLY A 101 -11.49 -36.61 0.71
N GLY A 102 -10.41 -37.41 0.81
CA GLY A 102 -10.19 -38.60 -0.01
C GLY A 102 -9.31 -38.41 -1.26
N ASN A 103 -8.84 -37.18 -1.56
CA ASN A 103 -7.92 -36.92 -2.66
C ASN A 103 -6.57 -36.38 -2.18
N ASP A 104 -5.72 -37.28 -1.68
CA ASP A 104 -4.40 -36.96 -1.13
C ASP A 104 -3.48 -36.29 -2.17
N GLY A 105 -3.60 -36.67 -3.45
CA GLY A 105 -2.80 -36.10 -4.53
C GLY A 105 -3.11 -34.61 -4.74
N LEU A 106 -4.40 -34.27 -4.87
CA LEU A 106 -4.83 -32.88 -5.00
C LEU A 106 -4.60 -32.10 -3.70
N GLY A 107 -4.78 -32.75 -2.54
CA GLY A 107 -4.50 -32.16 -1.23
C GLY A 107 -3.07 -31.63 -1.10
N ARG A 108 -2.07 -32.39 -1.57
CA ARG A 108 -0.66 -31.96 -1.58
C ARG A 108 -0.39 -30.70 -2.40
N ILE A 109 -1.24 -30.40 -3.37
CA ILE A 109 -1.12 -29.22 -4.24
C ILE A 109 -1.90 -28.03 -3.65
N ILE A 110 -3.12 -28.27 -3.18
CA ILE A 110 -4.05 -27.21 -2.76
C ILE A 110 -3.78 -26.73 -1.33
N LEU A 111 -3.39 -27.63 -0.41
CA LEU A 111 -3.18 -27.27 1.00
C LEU A 111 -2.09 -26.21 1.21
N PRO A 112 -0.91 -26.27 0.55
CA PRO A 112 0.09 -25.20 0.64
C PRO A 112 -0.42 -23.83 0.18
N LEU A 113 -1.25 -23.80 -0.87
CA LEU A 113 -1.89 -22.56 -1.35
C LEU A 113 -2.89 -22.04 -0.33
N LEU A 114 -3.66 -22.94 0.29
CA LEU A 114 -4.60 -22.59 1.35
C LEU A 114 -3.89 -22.02 2.58
N ASP A 115 -2.76 -22.61 2.99
CA ASP A 115 -1.97 -22.10 4.12
C ASP A 115 -1.38 -20.72 3.83
N ALA A 116 -0.82 -20.51 2.63
CA ALA A 116 -0.39 -19.17 2.19
C ALA A 116 -1.54 -18.16 2.23
N TRP A 117 -2.73 -18.56 1.77
CA TRP A 117 -3.92 -17.72 1.83
C TRP A 117 -4.32 -17.35 3.27
N ARG A 118 -4.24 -18.29 4.23
CA ARG A 118 -4.49 -18.03 5.67
C ARG A 118 -3.50 -17.02 6.22
N ASP A 119 -2.23 -17.19 5.88
CA ASP A 119 -1.15 -16.32 6.35
C ASP A 119 -1.28 -14.89 5.84
N ILE A 120 -1.60 -14.71 4.57
CA ILE A 120 -1.86 -13.40 3.97
C ILE A 120 -3.02 -12.70 4.70
N ARG A 121 -4.11 -13.43 4.98
CA ARG A 121 -5.25 -12.88 5.73
C ARG A 121 -4.90 -12.49 7.15
N ARG A 122 -4.12 -13.31 7.84
CA ARG A 122 -3.62 -13.02 9.19
C ARG A 122 -2.80 -11.73 9.20
N ARG A 123 -1.88 -11.58 8.25
CA ARG A 123 -1.05 -10.37 8.10
C ARG A 123 -1.90 -9.14 7.75
N ALA A 124 -2.89 -9.28 6.86
CA ALA A 124 -3.82 -8.20 6.55
C ALA A 124 -4.58 -7.72 7.80
N ALA A 125 -5.06 -8.65 8.64
CA ALA A 125 -5.73 -8.33 9.90
C ALA A 125 -4.79 -7.70 10.96
N GLU A 126 -3.50 -8.03 10.94
CA GLU A 126 -2.50 -7.34 11.76
C GLU A 126 -2.32 -5.88 11.34
N LEU A 127 -2.19 -5.61 10.04
CA LEU A 127 -2.09 -4.24 9.53
C LEU A 127 -3.38 -3.44 9.77
N ASP A 128 -4.54 -4.08 9.67
CA ASP A 128 -5.85 -3.50 9.98
C ASP A 128 -5.94 -3.05 11.45
N ARG A 129 -5.47 -3.89 12.38
CA ARG A 129 -5.39 -3.55 13.81
C ARG A 129 -4.44 -2.38 14.07
N ARG A 130 -3.29 -2.33 13.39
CA ARG A 130 -2.36 -1.19 13.48
C ARG A 130 -3.02 0.10 12.99
N LEU A 131 -3.77 0.07 11.88
CA LEU A 131 -4.51 1.23 11.39
C LEU A 131 -5.53 1.74 12.41
N LEU A 132 -6.28 0.84 13.03
CA LEU A 132 -7.27 1.20 14.06
C LEU A 132 -6.63 1.81 15.30
N ALA A 133 -5.42 1.37 15.68
CA ALA A 133 -4.67 1.97 16.79
C ALA A 133 -4.24 3.40 16.46
N THR A 134 -3.59 3.61 15.30
CA THR A 134 -3.14 4.95 14.86
C THR A 134 -4.32 5.92 14.68
N ALA A 135 -5.47 5.46 14.17
CA ALA A 135 -6.66 6.29 14.00
C ALA A 135 -7.28 6.76 15.34
N ARG A 136 -7.04 6.03 16.43
CA ARG A 136 -7.51 6.41 17.78
C ARG A 136 -6.59 7.44 18.43
N GLU A 137 -5.29 7.36 18.20
CA GLU A 137 -4.29 8.29 18.74
C GLU A 137 -4.42 9.70 18.14
N VAL A 138 -4.74 9.81 16.84
CA VAL A 138 -4.89 11.11 16.16
C VAL A 138 -6.18 11.87 16.55
N ARG A 139 -7.12 11.22 17.26
CA ARG A 139 -8.42 11.81 17.65
C ARG A 139 -8.42 12.39 19.07
N LEU A 140 -7.36 12.20 19.84
CA LEU A 140 -7.16 12.76 21.19
C LEU A 140 -6.20 13.95 21.12
#